data_AF-A0A034WQA0-F1
#
_entry.id   AF-A0A034WQA0-F1
#
_cell.length_a   1.000
_cell.length_b   1.000
_cell.length_c   1.000
_cell.angle_alpha   90.00
_cell.angle_beta   90.00
_cell.angle_gamma   90.00
#
_symmetry.space_group_name_H-M   'P 1'
#
loop_
_entity.id
_entity.type
_entity.pdbx_description
1 polymer ?
#
loop_
_entity_poly.entity_id
_entity_poly.type
_entity_poly.pdbx_seq_one_letter_code
_entity_poly.pdbx_strand_id
1 'polypeptide(L)'
;MLKAHLIVLFLVGIAPVLEISAAFCTKYGSDGKIIRICCPGYEGDGVKCVPFCRRSCINGVCVKPDFCECHEGFAKHNGPHSPCEPITTALREPQAHSCHERCSNGTCVNDSCTCAQGWLLQQHEGRDICVPQCNGGCVNGYCSATNNCVCYEGFEAQASNQRECVRRSSSGALWTQFAQMNKILVSLLLISCYYAYWRTINTHAEHHSKCDPKRSIKGKE
;
A
#
# COMPACT_ATOMS: atom_id res chain seq x y z
N MET A 1 -24.49 -22.21 -9.41
CA MET A 1 -24.09 -20.82 -9.10
C MET A 1 -23.60 -20.79 -7.66
N LEU A 2 -22.33 -20.43 -7.43
CA LEU A 2 -21.55 -20.50 -6.16
C LEU A 2 -21.23 -21.93 -5.68
N LYS A 3 -20.00 -22.39 -5.41
CA LYS A 3 -18.71 -21.74 -5.10
C LYS A 3 -17.56 -22.55 -5.73
N ALA A 4 -16.97 -22.02 -6.80
CA ALA A 4 -15.74 -22.52 -7.44
C ALA A 4 -14.48 -21.78 -6.95
N HIS A 5 -14.46 -21.33 -5.68
CA HIS A 5 -13.43 -20.40 -5.18
C HIS A 5 -12.58 -20.89 -4.01
N LEU A 6 -12.62 -22.19 -3.63
CA LEU A 6 -11.84 -22.69 -2.49
C LEU A 6 -10.76 -23.74 -2.82
N ILE A 7 -10.60 -24.16 -4.07
CA ILE A 7 -9.56 -25.13 -4.48
C ILE A 7 -8.45 -24.41 -5.29
N VAL A 8 -8.25 -23.12 -5.06
CA VAL A 8 -7.17 -22.32 -5.69
C VAL A 8 -5.96 -22.18 -4.75
N LEU A 9 -6.01 -22.73 -3.54
CA LEU A 9 -5.00 -22.46 -2.50
C LEU A 9 -3.96 -23.58 -2.26
N PHE A 10 -3.87 -24.63 -3.09
CA PHE A 10 -2.89 -25.71 -2.83
C PHE A 10 -2.05 -26.22 -4.01
N LEU A 11 -2.14 -25.63 -5.21
CA LEU A 11 -1.33 -26.07 -6.37
C LEU A 11 -0.51 -24.95 -7.05
N VAL A 12 -0.23 -23.85 -6.33
CA VAL A 12 0.75 -22.84 -6.78
C VAL A 12 1.94 -22.89 -5.83
N GLY A 13 2.74 -23.95 -5.98
CA GLY A 13 3.89 -24.20 -5.14
C GLY A 13 4.61 -25.44 -5.62
N ILE A 14 5.62 -25.26 -6.46
CA ILE A 14 6.47 -26.29 -7.10
C ILE A 14 5.83 -26.92 -8.35
N ALA A 15 5.69 -26.13 -9.42
CA ALA A 15 6.05 -26.65 -10.74
C ALA A 15 7.52 -26.29 -10.94
N PRO A 16 8.49 -27.21 -10.77
CA PRO A 16 9.80 -26.97 -11.31
C PRO A 16 9.63 -27.03 -12.82
N VAL A 17 10.03 -25.93 -13.44
CA VAL A 17 10.26 -25.79 -14.87
C VAL A 17 11.09 -26.97 -15.36
N LEU A 18 10.44 -27.98 -15.93
CA LEU A 18 11.06 -28.99 -16.77
C LEU A 18 10.11 -29.24 -17.94
N GLU A 19 9.88 -28.20 -18.75
CA GLU A 19 9.62 -28.43 -20.17
C GLU A 19 10.91 -28.98 -20.79
N ILE A 20 11.20 -30.26 -20.54
CA ILE A 20 12.21 -30.99 -21.29
C ILE A 20 11.57 -31.25 -22.65
N SER A 21 11.76 -30.33 -23.60
CA SER A 21 11.51 -30.62 -25.00
C SER A 21 12.32 -31.86 -25.38
N ALA A 22 11.65 -32.95 -25.74
CA ALA A 22 12.34 -34.19 -26.11
C ALA A 22 13.29 -33.93 -27.31
N ALA A 23 14.58 -34.24 -27.13
CA ALA A 23 15.61 -34.06 -28.17
C ALA A 23 15.67 -35.24 -29.17
N PHE A 24 14.95 -36.34 -28.88
CA PHE A 24 14.92 -37.55 -29.69
C PHE A 24 13.52 -37.87 -30.21
N CYS A 25 13.47 -38.45 -31.39
CA CYS A 25 12.29 -38.84 -32.14
C CYS A 25 12.45 -40.32 -32.58
N THR A 26 11.37 -40.98 -32.99
CA THR A 26 11.41 -42.37 -33.47
C THR A 26 10.89 -42.49 -34.90
N LYS A 27 11.50 -43.35 -35.71
CA LYS A 27 10.99 -43.75 -37.03
C LYS A 27 10.98 -45.27 -37.18
N TYR A 28 10.23 -45.79 -38.14
CA TYR A 28 10.29 -47.21 -38.52
C TYR A 28 11.45 -47.45 -39.47
N GLY A 29 12.29 -48.44 -39.14
CA GLY A 29 13.32 -48.98 -40.01
C GLY A 29 12.72 -49.84 -41.13
N SER A 30 13.52 -50.15 -42.14
CA SER A 30 13.14 -51.03 -43.25
C SER A 30 12.85 -52.47 -42.81
N ASP A 31 13.30 -52.87 -41.62
CA ASP A 31 13.03 -54.15 -40.98
C ASP A 31 11.78 -54.11 -40.07
N GLY A 32 11.01 -53.01 -40.09
CA GLY A 32 9.82 -52.82 -39.27
C GLY A 32 10.09 -52.48 -37.81
N LYS A 33 11.37 -52.35 -37.41
CA LYS A 33 11.73 -51.99 -36.03
C LYS A 33 11.70 -50.49 -35.81
N ILE A 34 11.42 -50.09 -34.58
CA ILE A 34 11.49 -48.68 -34.18
C ILE A 34 12.95 -48.32 -33.94
N ILE A 35 13.44 -47.30 -34.63
CA ILE A 35 14.78 -46.74 -34.45
C ILE A 35 14.69 -45.31 -33.92
N ARG A 36 15.61 -44.98 -33.00
CA ARG A 36 15.74 -43.65 -32.41
C ARG A 36 16.57 -42.76 -33.34
N ILE A 37 16.15 -41.52 -33.48
CA ILE A 37 16.82 -40.47 -34.26
C ILE A 37 16.74 -39.15 -33.51
N CYS A 38 17.56 -38.17 -33.87
CA CYS A 38 17.41 -36.83 -33.34
C CYS A 38 16.22 -36.12 -33.98
N CYS A 39 15.50 -35.31 -33.18
CA CYS A 39 14.41 -34.49 -33.70
C CYS A 39 14.93 -33.35 -34.59
N PRO A 40 14.07 -32.72 -35.41
CA PRO A 40 14.47 -31.59 -36.24
C PRO A 40 15.17 -30.49 -35.44
N GLY A 41 16.32 -30.05 -35.94
CA GLY A 41 17.15 -29.04 -35.26
C GLY A 41 18.11 -29.60 -34.19
N TYR A 42 18.18 -30.93 -34.03
CA TYR A 42 19.17 -31.61 -33.19
C TYR A 42 20.04 -32.55 -34.04
N GLU A 43 21.28 -32.73 -33.62
CA GLU A 43 22.26 -33.62 -34.28
C GLU A 43 22.85 -34.63 -33.29
N GLY A 44 23.24 -35.80 -33.79
CA GLY A 44 23.76 -36.90 -32.97
C GLY A 44 23.37 -38.28 -33.48
N ASP A 45 23.46 -39.28 -32.60
CA ASP A 45 23.24 -40.71 -32.91
C ASP A 45 21.82 -41.22 -32.56
N GLY A 46 20.91 -40.33 -32.16
CA GLY A 46 19.56 -40.68 -31.71
C GLY A 46 19.46 -41.09 -30.23
N VAL A 47 20.60 -41.32 -29.56
CA VAL A 47 20.70 -41.53 -28.11
C VAL A 47 21.18 -40.24 -27.43
N LYS A 48 22.24 -39.63 -27.98
CA LYS A 48 22.79 -38.34 -27.58
C LYS A 48 22.51 -37.33 -28.68
N CYS A 49 21.43 -36.57 -28.52
CA CYS A 49 21.05 -35.51 -29.43
C CYS A 49 21.38 -34.15 -28.80
N VAL A 50 22.19 -33.35 -29.48
CA VAL A 50 22.55 -31.99 -29.08
C VAL A 50 21.88 -30.99 -30.03
N PRO A 51 21.46 -29.81 -29.55
CA PRO A 51 20.82 -28.82 -30.40
C PRO A 51 21.82 -28.29 -31.43
N PHE A 52 21.34 -28.12 -32.66
CA PHE A 52 22.10 -27.52 -33.75
C PHE A 52 21.78 -26.03 -33.85
N CYS A 53 22.83 -25.20 -33.82
CA CYS A 53 22.74 -23.76 -34.04
C CYS A 53 23.49 -23.40 -35.33
N ARG A 54 22.77 -22.94 -36.36
CA ARG A 54 23.35 -22.62 -37.68
C ARG A 54 24.46 -21.57 -37.60
N ARG A 55 24.33 -20.64 -36.66
CA ARG A 55 25.38 -19.71 -36.27
C ARG A 55 25.95 -20.23 -34.96
N SER A 56 27.22 -20.65 -34.98
CA SER A 56 27.92 -21.06 -33.76
C SER A 56 27.73 -20.01 -32.66
N CYS A 57 27.33 -20.44 -31.46
CA CYS A 57 27.11 -19.57 -30.31
C CYS A 57 28.44 -19.08 -29.74
N ILE A 58 29.10 -18.13 -30.40
CA ILE A 58 30.32 -17.50 -29.87
C ILE A 58 29.95 -16.77 -28.57
N ASN A 59 30.71 -17.01 -27.48
CA ASN A 59 30.42 -16.52 -26.13
C ASN A 59 29.06 -16.95 -25.56
N GLY A 60 28.59 -18.13 -25.95
CA GLY A 60 27.39 -18.74 -25.40
C GLY A 60 27.35 -20.25 -25.63
N VAL A 61 26.23 -20.86 -25.28
CA VAL A 61 25.96 -22.29 -25.45
C VAL A 61 24.66 -22.50 -26.22
N CYS A 62 24.65 -23.42 -27.18
CA CYS A 62 23.43 -23.78 -27.89
C CYS A 62 22.56 -24.65 -26.97
N VAL A 63 21.38 -24.15 -26.57
CA VAL A 63 20.49 -24.86 -25.63
C VAL A 63 19.23 -25.39 -26.29
N LYS A 64 18.85 -24.82 -27.44
CA LYS A 64 17.74 -25.28 -28.31
C LYS A 64 18.12 -25.02 -29.77
N PRO A 65 17.44 -25.65 -30.76
CA PRO A 65 17.70 -25.40 -32.17
C PRO A 65 17.70 -23.90 -32.50
N ASP A 66 18.79 -23.43 -33.09
CA ASP A 66 19.05 -22.02 -33.41
C ASP A 66 18.91 -21.03 -32.22
N PHE A 67 18.99 -21.48 -30.97
CA PHE A 67 18.88 -20.62 -29.79
C PHE A 67 20.12 -20.75 -28.89
N CYS A 68 20.89 -19.67 -28.81
CA CYS A 68 22.05 -19.55 -27.94
C CYS A 68 21.66 -19.00 -26.56
N GLU A 69 22.22 -19.53 -25.49
CA GLU A 69 22.22 -18.89 -24.17
C GLU A 69 23.60 -18.26 -23.97
N CYS A 70 23.66 -16.96 -23.70
CA CYS A 70 24.94 -16.24 -23.60
C CYS A 70 25.63 -16.51 -22.27
N HIS A 71 26.96 -16.53 -22.28
CA HIS A 71 27.75 -16.61 -21.06
C HIS A 71 27.63 -15.32 -20.23
N GLU A 72 28.01 -15.41 -18.95
CA GLU A 72 28.03 -14.26 -18.07
C GLU A 72 28.86 -13.12 -18.67
N GLY A 73 28.31 -11.90 -18.65
CA GLY A 73 28.94 -10.74 -19.27
C GLY A 73 28.68 -10.59 -20.77
N PHE A 74 27.82 -11.42 -21.38
CA PHE A 74 27.40 -11.29 -22.79
C PHE A 74 25.88 -11.29 -22.94
N ALA A 75 25.36 -10.55 -23.91
CA ALA A 75 23.93 -10.45 -24.19
C ALA A 75 23.63 -10.39 -25.70
N LYS A 76 22.39 -10.72 -26.04
CA LYS A 76 21.84 -10.60 -27.40
C LYS A 76 21.27 -9.20 -27.61
N HIS A 77 21.71 -8.48 -28.63
CA HIS A 77 21.20 -7.14 -28.93
C HIS A 77 19.91 -7.17 -29.78
N ASN A 78 19.85 -8.04 -30.79
CA ASN A 78 18.82 -8.00 -31.84
C ASN A 78 18.02 -9.31 -31.94
N GLY A 79 17.57 -9.82 -30.79
CA GLY A 79 16.68 -10.98 -30.70
C GLY A 79 17.38 -12.33 -30.53
N PRO A 80 16.63 -13.44 -30.49
CA PRO A 80 17.10 -14.74 -30.00
C PRO A 80 18.16 -15.42 -30.87
N HIS A 81 18.32 -15.00 -32.13
CA HIS A 81 19.31 -15.52 -33.09
C HIS A 81 20.50 -14.58 -33.31
N SER A 82 20.60 -13.50 -32.53
CA SER A 82 21.74 -12.58 -32.58
C SER A 82 22.96 -13.15 -31.84
N PRO A 83 24.20 -12.80 -32.25
CA PRO A 83 25.41 -13.23 -31.56
C PRO A 83 25.44 -12.70 -30.11
N CYS A 84 26.15 -13.40 -29.23
CA CYS A 84 26.37 -12.96 -27.87
C CYS A 84 27.51 -11.92 -27.86
N GLU A 85 27.15 -10.67 -27.65
CA GLU A 85 28.08 -9.54 -27.62
C GLU A 85 28.39 -9.14 -26.17
N PRO A 86 29.60 -8.63 -25.86
CA PRO A 86 29.96 -8.24 -24.51
C PRO A 86 29.01 -7.17 -23.97
N ILE A 87 28.56 -7.34 -22.73
CA ILE A 87 27.84 -6.33 -21.95
C ILE A 87 28.84 -5.22 -21.61
N THR A 88 29.04 -4.32 -22.55
CA THR A 88 29.75 -3.07 -22.31
C THR A 88 28.83 -2.13 -21.53
N THR A 89 29.37 -1.09 -20.91
CA THR A 89 28.56 -0.03 -20.29
C THR A 89 27.67 0.72 -21.29
N ALA A 90 27.82 0.46 -22.59
CA ALA A 90 26.89 0.89 -23.63
C ALA A 90 25.68 -0.08 -23.83
N LEU A 91 25.77 -1.34 -23.36
CA LEU A 91 24.61 -2.27 -23.24
C LEU A 91 23.89 -2.15 -21.89
N ARG A 92 24.46 -1.38 -20.95
CA ARG A 92 23.62 -0.52 -20.11
C ARG A 92 23.21 0.68 -20.96
N GLU A 93 22.52 0.45 -22.06
CA GLU A 93 21.51 1.44 -22.40
C GLU A 93 20.69 1.55 -21.12
N PRO A 94 20.65 2.72 -20.43
CA PRO A 94 19.45 2.96 -19.64
C PRO A 94 18.38 2.78 -20.70
N GLN A 95 17.55 1.73 -20.58
CA GLN A 95 16.35 1.65 -21.40
C GLN A 95 15.81 3.07 -21.35
N ALA A 96 15.82 3.74 -22.50
CA ALA A 96 15.46 5.14 -22.57
C ALA A 96 13.97 5.14 -22.29
N HIS A 97 13.65 5.04 -20.99
CA HIS A 97 12.32 4.95 -20.47
C HIS A 97 11.68 6.21 -21.05
N SER A 98 10.67 5.97 -21.87
CA SER A 98 9.93 7.06 -22.51
C SER A 98 9.62 8.08 -21.43
N CYS A 99 9.60 9.36 -21.77
CA CYS A 99 9.29 10.40 -20.79
C CYS A 99 7.98 10.09 -20.02
N HIS A 100 7.03 9.37 -20.64
CA HIS A 100 5.84 8.85 -19.97
C HIS A 100 6.09 7.81 -18.87
N GLU A 101 7.15 7.00 -18.97
CA GLU A 101 7.56 6.01 -17.96
C GLU A 101 8.39 6.64 -16.84
N ARG A 102 9.22 7.65 -17.16
CA ARG A 102 10.06 8.35 -16.18
C ARG A 102 9.29 9.39 -15.36
N CYS A 103 8.26 10.02 -15.94
CA CYS A 103 7.53 11.14 -15.34
C CYS A 103 6.34 10.64 -14.50
N SER A 104 6.43 10.79 -13.18
CA SER A 104 5.36 10.48 -12.23
C SER A 104 4.68 11.76 -11.74
N ASN A 105 3.34 11.76 -11.72
CA ASN A 105 2.50 12.90 -11.31
C ASN A 105 2.72 14.20 -12.11
N GLY A 106 3.38 14.11 -13.27
CA GLY A 106 3.65 15.23 -14.18
C GLY A 106 3.10 14.98 -15.57
N THR A 107 3.18 15.99 -16.42
CA THR A 107 2.83 15.89 -17.84
C THR A 107 4.11 15.89 -18.66
N CYS A 108 4.26 14.90 -19.54
CA CYS A 108 5.39 14.91 -20.46
C CYS A 108 5.14 15.88 -21.61
N VAL A 109 6.05 16.84 -21.82
CA VAL A 109 6.01 17.81 -22.93
C VAL A 109 7.42 17.91 -23.51
N ASN A 110 7.58 17.63 -24.81
CA ASN A 110 8.87 17.67 -25.51
C ASN A 110 9.99 16.89 -24.79
N ASP A 111 9.71 15.64 -24.39
CA ASP A 111 10.61 14.78 -23.60
C ASP A 111 11.05 15.30 -22.22
N SER A 112 10.43 16.38 -21.74
CA SER A 112 10.63 16.93 -20.41
C SER A 112 9.40 16.71 -19.54
N CYS A 113 9.60 16.27 -18.29
CA CYS A 113 8.53 16.17 -17.30
C CYS A 113 8.16 17.57 -16.77
N THR A 114 6.92 17.98 -16.95
CA THR A 114 6.40 19.29 -16.50
C THR A 114 5.41 19.09 -15.36
N CYS A 115 5.63 19.80 -14.25
CA CYS A 115 4.77 19.71 -13.06
C CYS A 115 3.63 20.73 -13.08
N ALA A 116 2.55 20.41 -12.37
CA ALA A 116 1.43 21.34 -12.17
C ALA A 116 1.85 22.58 -11.38
N GLN A 117 1.05 23.65 -11.45
CA GLN A 117 1.34 24.90 -10.74
C GLN A 117 1.45 24.65 -9.21
N GLY A 118 2.57 25.10 -8.62
CA GLY A 118 2.84 24.89 -7.18
C GLY A 118 3.36 23.49 -6.83
N TRP A 119 3.79 22.71 -7.83
CA TRP A 119 4.50 21.44 -7.65
C TRP A 119 5.96 21.60 -8.10
N LEU A 120 6.85 20.83 -7.48
CA LEU A 120 8.28 20.83 -7.75
C LEU A 120 8.68 19.51 -8.42
N LEU A 121 9.60 19.62 -9.37
CA LEU A 121 10.25 18.47 -10.00
C LEU A 121 11.37 17.95 -9.09
N GLN A 122 11.30 16.69 -8.70
CA GLN A 122 12.36 15.98 -7.97
C GLN A 122 12.83 14.78 -8.76
N GLN A 123 14.14 14.51 -8.74
CA GLN A 123 14.72 13.37 -9.42
C GLN A 123 15.07 12.28 -8.40
N HIS A 124 14.55 11.07 -8.60
CA HIS A 124 14.83 9.91 -7.74
C HIS A 124 15.16 8.70 -8.59
N GLU A 125 16.39 8.19 -8.49
CA GLU A 125 16.85 6.99 -9.22
C GLU A 125 16.60 7.05 -10.74
N GLY A 126 16.78 8.22 -11.36
CA GLY A 126 16.56 8.40 -12.80
C GLY A 126 15.09 8.58 -13.23
N ARG A 127 14.17 8.68 -12.28
CA ARG A 127 12.77 9.09 -12.51
C ARG A 127 12.54 10.54 -12.12
N ASP A 128 11.64 11.16 -12.85
CA ASP A 128 11.19 12.54 -12.66
C ASP A 128 9.85 12.51 -11.91
N ILE A 129 9.83 12.99 -10.67
CA ILE A 129 8.65 12.91 -9.79
C ILE A 129 8.22 14.33 -9.44
N CYS A 130 6.99 14.67 -9.82
CA CYS A 130 6.37 15.92 -9.39
C CYS A 130 5.78 15.75 -7.98
N VAL A 131 6.18 16.60 -7.05
CA VAL A 131 5.69 16.62 -5.66
C VAL A 131 5.12 17.99 -5.29
N PRO A 132 4.08 18.08 -4.44
CA PRO A 132 3.50 19.36 -4.04
C PRO A 132 4.51 20.22 -3.25
N GLN A 133 4.49 21.53 -3.49
CA GLN A 133 5.37 22.48 -2.81
C GLN A 133 4.69 23.06 -1.55
N CYS A 134 5.40 23.04 -0.41
CA CYS A 134 5.07 23.89 0.73
C CYS A 134 6.18 24.92 0.94
N ASN A 135 5.82 26.20 0.88
CA ASN A 135 6.76 27.29 1.14
C ASN A 135 7.26 27.22 2.58
N GLY A 136 8.56 26.98 2.75
CA GLY A 136 9.18 26.78 4.07
C GLY A 136 9.09 25.36 4.62
N GLY A 137 8.57 24.40 3.85
CA GLY A 137 8.45 22.99 4.24
C GLY A 137 7.36 22.70 5.30
N CYS A 138 7.24 21.41 5.66
CA CYS A 138 6.39 20.93 6.75
C CYS A 138 7.27 20.26 7.80
N VAL A 139 7.36 20.83 9.00
CA VAL A 139 8.11 20.22 10.11
C VAL A 139 7.24 19.14 10.75
N ASN A 140 7.76 17.91 10.85
CA ASN A 140 7.02 16.73 11.33
C ASN A 140 5.73 16.42 10.53
N GLY A 141 5.76 16.72 9.24
CA GLY A 141 4.68 16.39 8.32
C GLY A 141 5.16 16.34 6.87
N TYR A 142 4.24 16.11 5.97
CA TYR A 142 4.49 16.11 4.53
C TYR A 142 3.46 16.98 3.80
N CYS A 143 3.81 17.44 2.60
CA CYS A 143 2.88 18.20 1.76
C CYS A 143 1.91 17.23 1.07
N SER A 144 0.60 17.38 1.32
CA SER A 144 -0.43 16.66 0.55
C SER A 144 -0.87 17.46 -0.68
N ALA A 145 -0.76 18.78 -0.61
CA ALA A 145 -1.04 19.72 -1.68
C ALA A 145 -0.21 21.00 -1.48
N THR A 146 -0.29 21.93 -2.43
CA THR A 146 0.41 23.21 -2.35
C THR A 146 0.12 23.93 -1.03
N ASN A 147 1.16 24.18 -0.23
CA ASN A 147 1.08 24.77 1.12
C ASN A 147 0.13 24.07 2.11
N ASN A 148 -0.22 22.80 1.88
CA ASN A 148 -1.05 22.01 2.78
C ASN A 148 -0.22 20.91 3.46
N CYS A 149 0.14 21.13 4.73
CA CYS A 149 0.88 20.17 5.53
C CYS A 149 -0.06 19.17 6.22
N VAL A 150 0.22 17.89 6.01
CA VAL A 150 -0.37 16.78 6.77
C VAL A 150 0.65 16.30 7.78
N CYS A 151 0.25 16.28 9.04
CA CYS A 151 1.11 15.89 10.15
C CYS A 151 1.30 14.38 10.19
N TYR A 152 2.51 13.94 10.60
CA TYR A 152 2.75 12.53 10.88
C TYR A 152 1.97 12.08 12.11
N GLU A 153 1.82 10.76 12.25
CA GLU A 153 1.12 10.15 13.38
C GLU A 153 1.67 10.64 14.73
N GLY A 154 0.77 11.05 15.63
CA GLY A 154 1.14 11.60 16.95
C GLY A 154 1.48 13.10 16.97
N PHE A 155 1.37 13.79 15.83
CA PHE A 155 1.50 15.23 15.71
C PHE A 155 0.19 15.87 15.24
N GLU A 156 -0.05 17.11 15.66
CA GLU A 156 -1.24 17.89 15.31
C GLU A 156 -0.83 19.26 14.77
N ALA A 157 -1.62 19.77 13.82
CA ALA A 157 -1.43 21.10 13.27
C ALA A 157 -1.81 22.16 14.31
N GLN A 158 -0.97 23.18 14.48
CA GLN A 158 -1.31 24.32 15.32
C GLN A 158 -2.11 25.35 14.53
N ALA A 159 -3.13 25.94 15.16
CA ALA A 159 -3.94 27.00 14.55
C ALA A 159 -3.13 28.27 14.20
N SER A 160 -1.99 28.49 14.86
CA SER A 160 -1.10 29.63 14.66
C SER A 160 -0.02 29.41 13.60
N ASN A 161 0.29 28.15 13.25
CA ASN A 161 1.36 27.83 12.31
C ASN A 161 1.05 26.54 11.54
N GLN A 162 0.52 26.69 10.34
CA GLN A 162 0.13 25.57 9.47
C GLN A 162 1.33 24.75 8.94
N ARG A 163 2.58 25.18 9.21
CA ARG A 163 3.81 24.53 8.74
C ARG A 163 4.45 23.62 9.78
N GLU A 164 4.07 23.77 11.05
CA GLU A 164 4.70 23.06 12.16
C GLU A 164 3.70 22.13 12.83
N CYS A 165 3.97 20.84 12.70
CA CYS A 165 3.23 19.80 13.38
C CYS A 165 3.89 19.55 14.74
N VAL A 166 3.12 19.76 15.81
CA VAL A 166 3.60 19.63 17.18
C VAL A 166 3.00 18.40 17.84
N ARG A 167 3.71 17.83 18.82
CA ARG A 167 3.13 16.76 19.66
C ARG A 167 2.00 17.35 20.49
N ARG A 168 0.90 16.61 20.64
CA ARG A 168 -0.23 17.01 21.48
C ARG A 168 0.28 17.27 22.92
N SER A 169 0.32 18.54 23.33
CA SER A 169 0.76 18.90 24.68
C SER A 169 -0.36 18.61 25.67
N SER A 170 -0.11 17.74 26.64
CA SER A 170 -1.01 17.35 27.72
C SER A 170 -1.36 18.49 28.69
N SER A 171 -0.82 19.70 28.50
CA SER A 171 -1.07 20.87 29.34
C SER A 171 -2.52 21.38 29.29
N GLY A 172 -3.30 21.03 28.26
CA GLY A 172 -4.74 21.31 28.19
C GLY A 172 -5.63 20.30 28.95
N ALA A 173 -5.09 19.13 29.31
CA ALA A 173 -5.86 18.07 29.98
C ALA A 173 -6.09 18.38 31.47
N LEU A 174 -5.18 19.12 32.12
CA LEU A 174 -5.29 19.43 33.55
C LEU A 174 -6.43 20.42 33.84
N TRP A 175 -6.53 21.51 33.07
CA TRP A 175 -7.60 22.51 33.20
C TRP A 175 -8.99 21.95 32.87
N THR A 176 -9.06 21.07 31.87
CA THR A 176 -10.32 20.39 31.51
C THR A 176 -10.74 19.40 32.59
N GLN A 177 -9.81 18.67 33.22
CA GLN A 177 -10.10 17.83 34.38
C GLN A 177 -10.59 18.64 35.59
N PHE A 178 -9.96 19.77 35.92
CA PHE A 178 -10.42 20.65 37.01
C PHE A 178 -11.83 21.22 36.77
N ALA A 179 -12.16 21.57 35.53
CA ALA A 179 -13.50 22.04 35.16
C ALA A 179 -14.56 20.94 35.29
N GLN A 180 -14.23 19.68 34.99
CA GLN A 180 -15.15 18.54 35.17
C GLN A 180 -15.39 18.22 36.65
N MET A 181 -14.35 18.26 37.49
CA MET A 181 -14.49 18.03 38.93
C MET A 181 -15.40 19.06 39.60
N ASN A 182 -15.29 20.34 39.24
CA ASN A 182 -16.17 21.40 39.76
C ASN A 182 -17.65 21.20 39.36
N LYS A 183 -17.93 20.72 38.14
CA LYS A 183 -19.30 20.42 37.71
C LYS A 183 -19.93 19.28 38.52
N ILE A 184 -19.18 18.22 38.76
CA ILE A 184 -19.63 17.08 39.57
C ILE A 184 -19.93 17.53 41.00
N LEU A 185 -19.06 18.35 41.59
CA LEU A 185 -19.24 18.88 42.94
C LEU A 185 -20.54 19.71 43.06
N VAL A 186 -20.80 20.60 42.09
CA VAL A 186 -22.03 21.41 42.05
C VAL A 186 -23.27 20.53 41.86
N SER A 187 -23.22 19.52 41.00
CA SER A 187 -24.34 18.58 40.82
C SER A 187 -24.65 17.79 42.09
N LEU A 188 -23.64 17.31 42.81
CA LEU A 188 -23.83 16.61 44.08
C LEU A 188 -24.43 17.52 45.16
N LEU A 189 -24.00 18.78 45.23
CA LEU A 189 -24.60 19.76 46.13
C LEU A 189 -26.08 20.01 45.80
N LEU A 190 -26.42 20.17 44.53
CA LEU A 190 -27.81 20.33 44.09
C LEU A 190 -28.67 19.11 44.40
N ILE A 191 -28.15 17.90 44.19
CA ILE A 191 -28.85 16.64 44.54
C ILE A 191 -29.05 16.56 46.05
N SER A 192 -28.04 16.93 46.85
CA SER A 192 -28.15 16.93 48.31
C SER A 192 -29.19 17.94 48.81
N CYS A 193 -29.24 19.14 48.23
CA CYS A 193 -30.26 20.16 48.52
C CYS A 193 -31.66 19.68 48.12
N TYR A 194 -31.79 19.05 46.95
CA TYR A 194 -33.06 18.47 46.50
C TYR A 194 -33.54 17.37 47.45
N TYR A 195 -32.65 16.48 47.89
CA TYR A 195 -33.00 15.43 48.84
C TYR A 195 -33.38 15.99 50.21
N ALA A 196 -32.69 17.01 50.70
CA ALA A 196 -33.04 17.70 51.93
C ALA A 196 -34.42 18.37 51.83
N TYR A 197 -34.70 19.08 50.74
CA TYR A 197 -36.01 19.69 50.46
C TYR A 197 -37.14 18.65 50.40
N TRP A 198 -36.93 17.56 49.66
CA TRP A 198 -37.89 16.46 49.55
C TRP A 198 -38.17 15.80 50.90
N ARG A 199 -37.13 15.59 51.72
CA ARG A 199 -37.26 15.04 53.06
C ARG A 199 -38.08 15.95 53.96
N THR A 200 -37.85 17.26 53.93
CA THR A 200 -38.61 18.25 54.71
C THR A 200 -40.10 18.23 54.35
N ILE A 201 -40.44 18.20 53.05
CA ILE A 201 -41.84 18.09 52.59
C ILE A 201 -42.50 16.83 53.11
N ASN A 202 -41.84 15.68 53.01
CA ASN A 202 -42.42 14.40 53.44
C ASN A 202 -42.50 14.25 54.96
N THR A 203 -41.64 14.93 55.73
CA THR A 203 -41.79 15.01 57.18
C THR A 203 -42.91 15.96 57.63
N HIS A 204 -43.31 16.92 56.80
CA HIS A 204 -44.47 17.78 57.08
C HIS A 204 -45.82 17.13 56.71
N ALA A 205 -45.83 16.00 56.01
CA ALA A 205 -47.06 15.26 55.67
C ALA A 205 -47.66 14.46 56.85
N GLU A 206 -46.93 14.23 57.94
CA GLU A 206 -47.44 13.45 59.09
C GLU A 206 -47.98 14.30 60.26
N HIS A 207 -47.97 15.64 60.16
CA HIS A 207 -48.36 16.52 61.28
C HIS A 207 -49.59 17.42 61.04
N HIS A 208 -50.51 17.05 60.15
CA HIS A 208 -51.85 17.68 60.03
C HIS A 208 -53.00 16.76 60.49
N SER A 209 -52.78 15.98 61.55
CA SER A 209 -53.81 15.10 62.15
C SER A 209 -54.20 15.46 63.59
N LYS A 210 -54.16 16.75 63.97
CA LYS A 210 -54.77 17.24 65.24
C LYS A 210 -54.93 18.76 65.24
N CYS A 211 -56.08 19.24 64.77
CA CYS A 211 -56.76 20.46 65.24
C CYS A 211 -58.08 20.63 64.45
N ASP A 212 -59.11 19.92 64.90
CA ASP A 212 -60.50 20.24 64.57
C ASP A 212 -61.25 20.36 65.91
N PRO A 213 -61.74 21.55 66.29
CA PRO A 213 -62.84 21.66 67.21
C PRO A 213 -64.04 22.29 66.51
N LYS A 214 -65.04 21.46 66.21
CA LYS A 214 -66.43 21.88 66.01
C LYS A 214 -66.86 22.80 67.16
N ARG A 215 -67.22 24.05 66.85
CA ARG A 215 -68.26 24.77 67.60
C ARG A 215 -69.10 25.64 66.67
N SER A 216 -70.28 25.12 66.37
CA SER A 216 -71.43 25.87 65.88
C SER A 216 -71.90 26.83 66.97
N ILE A 217 -72.05 28.12 66.63
CA ILE A 217 -73.02 29.00 67.28
C ILE A 217 -73.86 29.61 66.15
N LYS A 218 -75.11 29.15 66.06
CA LYS A 218 -76.20 29.84 65.36
C LYS A 218 -76.46 31.18 66.07
N GLY A 219 -76.71 32.24 65.30
CA GLY A 219 -77.07 33.57 65.81
C GLY A 219 -78.49 33.65 66.40
N LYS A 220 -78.73 34.79 67.07
CA LYS A 220 -79.99 35.47 67.50
C LYS A 220 -79.57 36.57 68.51
N GLU A 221 -80.03 37.83 68.55
CA GLU A 221 -81.40 38.40 68.49
C GLU A 221 -82.51 37.51 69.06
#